data_AF-W2K3H2-F1
#
_entry.id   AF-W2K3H2-F1
#
_cell.length_a   1.000
_cell.length_b   1.000
_cell.length_c   1.000
_cell.angle_alpha   90.00
_cell.angle_beta   90.00
_cell.angle_gamma   90.00
#
_symmetry.space_group_name_H-M   'P 1'
#
loop_
_entity.id
_entity.type
_entity.pdbx_description
1 polymer ?
#
loop_
_entity_poly.entity_id
_entity_poly.type
_entity_poly.pdbx_seq_one_letter_code
_entity_poly.pdbx_strand_id
1 'polypeptide(L)'
;MKGLPSPQTEQIHVLVVVPEQTQGQPRLWLVTGSVDNALNTKGIRCRLYWMATLRIGYYDPVRRTPDKNVAFWYEGKKLCFHVLFKTEDAALLFETDLRTGPQTLGSPLYDQVVETRVAQINAVSAELQRVFYADYVPEESESPQNTISSVSLTTSVSDLDTSTDEFEYQRIERKNHFVPYGKAESCHLVSRKQSRDHKREFAKYDRDPNNRLALSRDMHGWYDGMSIEFPIVNMLPGSVDKNSSIGNRRKVEVFVKVVDAQCTDRVFSRLKEGSTKTDDPLVMKTFVHVEDPETFCFCMRWKYDDNDKRQRSFFDMTPAVD
;
A
#
# COMPACT_ATOMS: atom_id res chain seq x y z
N MET A 1 -76.29 57.93 -31.01
CA MET A 1 -75.98 56.65 -30.35
C MET A 1 -74.58 56.78 -29.75
N LYS A 2 -74.47 56.82 -28.41
CA LYS A 2 -73.19 56.89 -27.70
C LYS A 2 -72.60 55.48 -27.67
N GLY A 3 -71.34 55.34 -28.10
CA GLY A 3 -70.62 54.07 -28.11
C GLY A 3 -70.42 53.52 -26.69
N LEU A 4 -70.61 52.21 -26.53
CA LEU A 4 -70.30 51.48 -25.31
C LEU A 4 -68.79 51.59 -24.98
N PRO A 5 -68.41 51.64 -23.69
CA PRO A 5 -67.02 51.42 -23.30
C PRO A 5 -66.66 49.94 -23.47
N SER A 6 -65.53 49.68 -24.10
CA SER A 6 -64.90 48.36 -24.18
C SER A 6 -64.45 47.92 -22.78
N PRO A 7 -64.62 46.64 -22.39
CA PRO A 7 -64.17 46.15 -21.09
C PRO A 7 -62.65 46.23 -21.03
N GLN A 8 -62.13 46.96 -20.05
CA GLN A 8 -60.71 46.92 -19.71
C GLN A 8 -60.42 45.51 -19.19
N THR A 9 -59.63 44.76 -19.96
CA THR A 9 -59.05 43.49 -19.52
C THR A 9 -58.10 43.80 -18.37
N GLU A 10 -58.57 43.68 -17.14
CA GLU A 10 -57.70 43.65 -15.96
C GLU A 10 -56.75 42.46 -16.12
N GLN A 11 -55.48 42.75 -16.37
CA GLN A 11 -54.42 41.76 -16.33
C GLN A 11 -54.24 41.32 -14.89
N ILE A 12 -54.77 40.14 -14.57
CA ILE A 12 -54.50 39.45 -13.30
C ILE A 12 -53.05 38.98 -13.36
N HIS A 13 -52.17 39.69 -12.65
CA HIS A 13 -50.82 39.22 -12.39
C HIS A 13 -50.86 38.13 -11.32
N VAL A 14 -50.89 36.87 -11.74
CA VAL A 14 -50.72 35.73 -10.84
C VAL A 14 -49.24 35.64 -10.48
N LEU A 15 -48.90 36.03 -9.26
CA LEU A 15 -47.60 35.73 -8.67
C LEU A 15 -47.58 34.23 -8.34
N VAL A 16 -47.07 33.41 -9.26
CA VAL A 16 -46.75 32.02 -8.94
C VAL A 16 -45.51 32.06 -8.07
N VAL A 17 -45.70 32.02 -6.75
CA VAL A 17 -44.62 31.65 -5.82
C VAL A 17 -44.36 30.18 -6.10
N VAL A 18 -43.44 29.91 -7.04
CA VAL A 18 -42.81 28.61 -7.15
C VAL A 18 -42.17 28.41 -5.77
N PRO A 19 -42.54 27.39 -4.98
CA PRO A 19 -41.81 27.11 -3.75
C PRO A 19 -40.36 27.02 -4.18
N GLU A 20 -39.48 27.81 -3.54
CA GLU A 20 -38.06 27.67 -3.73
C GLU A 20 -37.80 26.16 -3.70
N GLN A 21 -37.40 25.60 -4.84
CA GLN A 21 -36.73 24.33 -4.79
C GLN A 21 -35.64 24.60 -3.78
N THR A 22 -35.74 24.00 -2.59
CA THR A 22 -34.64 23.90 -1.65
C THR A 22 -33.50 23.40 -2.51
N GLN A 23 -32.67 24.33 -3.01
CA GLN A 23 -31.46 24.02 -3.74
C GLN A 23 -30.68 23.24 -2.71
N GLY A 24 -30.68 21.93 -2.92
CA GLY A 24 -30.39 20.97 -1.88
C GLY A 24 -29.10 21.38 -1.21
N GLN A 25 -29.13 21.54 0.12
CA GLN A 25 -27.90 21.75 0.87
C GLN A 25 -26.87 20.74 0.33
N PRO A 26 -25.63 21.19 0.03
CA PRO A 26 -24.63 20.32 -0.55
C PRO A 26 -24.59 19.03 0.27
N ARG A 27 -24.75 17.87 -0.36
CA ARG A 27 -24.75 16.62 0.39
C ARG A 27 -23.30 16.22 0.64
N LEU A 28 -22.97 15.94 1.89
CA LEU A 28 -21.68 15.40 2.28
C LEU A 28 -21.85 13.91 2.58
N TRP A 29 -20.73 13.21 2.56
CA TRP A 29 -20.65 11.80 2.91
C TRP A 29 -19.82 11.68 4.18
N LEU A 30 -20.38 11.06 5.19
CA LEU A 30 -19.76 10.84 6.47
C LEU A 30 -19.35 9.38 6.57
N VAL A 31 -18.07 9.14 6.86
CA VAL A 31 -17.57 7.81 7.24
C VAL A 31 -17.24 7.82 8.73
N THR A 32 -17.87 6.91 9.46
CA THR A 32 -17.72 6.73 10.91
C THR A 32 -17.40 5.30 11.25
N GLY A 33 -16.73 5.08 12.37
CA GLY A 33 -16.42 3.73 12.81
C GLY A 33 -15.35 3.70 13.88
N SER A 34 -14.84 2.50 14.11
CA SER A 34 -13.78 2.27 15.08
C SER A 34 -12.86 1.11 14.70
N VAL A 35 -11.66 1.13 15.23
CA VAL A 35 -10.70 0.02 15.18
C VAL A 35 -10.46 -0.47 16.60
N ASP A 36 -10.78 -1.74 16.84
CA ASP A 36 -10.63 -2.34 18.17
C ASP A 36 -9.15 -2.57 18.52
N ASN A 37 -8.82 -2.49 19.82
CA ASN A 37 -7.48 -2.70 20.36
C ASN A 37 -6.37 -1.84 19.73
N ALA A 38 -6.73 -0.70 19.13
CA ALA A 38 -5.82 0.15 18.37
C ALA A 38 -4.70 0.82 19.20
N LEU A 39 -4.79 0.84 20.53
CA LEU A 39 -3.68 1.28 21.39
C LEU A 39 -2.54 0.26 21.46
N ASN A 40 -2.81 -1.02 21.22
CA ASN A 40 -1.81 -2.08 21.30
C ASN A 40 -1.03 -2.25 19.98
N THR A 41 -1.50 -1.63 18.91
CA THR A 41 -0.97 -1.80 17.55
C THR A 41 -0.43 -0.46 17.05
N LYS A 42 0.88 -0.42 16.79
CA LYS A 42 1.57 0.79 16.35
C LYS A 42 1.10 1.23 14.97
N GLY A 43 0.97 2.54 14.76
CA GLY A 43 0.78 3.13 13.43
C GLY A 43 -0.65 3.12 12.86
N ILE A 44 -1.65 2.59 13.58
CA ILE A 44 -3.05 2.63 13.12
C ILE A 44 -3.54 4.07 12.93
N ARG A 45 -3.39 4.93 13.95
CA ARG A 45 -3.83 6.33 13.87
C ARG A 45 -3.11 7.09 12.76
N CYS A 46 -1.79 6.91 12.64
CA CYS A 46 -0.98 7.41 11.54
C CYS A 46 -1.54 6.99 10.17
N ARG A 47 -1.86 5.70 10.00
CA ARG A 47 -2.44 5.15 8.77
C ARG A 47 -3.79 5.79 8.44
N LEU A 48 -4.65 6.01 9.43
CA LEU A 48 -5.95 6.64 9.20
C LEU A 48 -5.83 8.11 8.76
N TYR A 49 -4.92 8.89 9.36
CA TYR A 49 -4.62 10.26 8.90
C TYR A 49 -4.10 10.26 7.46
N TRP A 50 -3.19 9.34 7.12
CA TRP A 50 -2.68 9.19 5.76
C TRP A 50 -3.80 8.86 4.77
N MET A 51 -4.67 7.91 5.10
CA MET A 51 -5.81 7.53 4.27
C MET A 51 -6.78 8.70 4.07
N ALA A 52 -7.16 9.41 5.14
CA ALA A 52 -8.04 10.56 5.03
C ALA A 52 -7.43 11.67 4.15
N THR A 53 -6.11 11.86 4.23
CA THR A 53 -5.40 12.81 3.37
C THR A 53 -5.49 12.43 1.89
N LEU A 54 -5.19 11.16 1.57
CA LEU A 54 -5.25 10.65 0.20
C LEU A 54 -6.65 10.69 -0.40
N ARG A 55 -7.67 10.45 0.42
CA ARG A 55 -9.08 10.44 0.01
C ARG A 55 -9.75 11.81 0.15
N ILE A 56 -8.98 12.87 0.42
CA ILE A 56 -9.48 14.25 0.53
C ILE A 56 -10.61 14.36 1.57
N GLY A 57 -10.35 13.83 2.77
CA GLY A 57 -11.23 13.92 3.92
C GLY A 57 -11.22 15.30 4.57
N TYR A 58 -12.30 15.61 5.27
CA TYR A 58 -12.53 16.86 5.99
C TYR A 58 -12.93 16.57 7.43
N TYR A 59 -12.56 17.47 8.34
CA TYR A 59 -13.07 17.46 9.70
C TYR A 59 -14.57 17.77 9.70
N ASP A 60 -15.30 17.15 10.61
CA ASP A 60 -16.64 17.63 10.95
C ASP A 60 -16.54 18.84 11.89
N PRO A 61 -17.04 20.04 11.50
CA PRO A 61 -17.04 21.22 12.35
C PRO A 61 -17.74 21.02 13.70
N VAL A 62 -18.65 20.03 13.79
CA VAL A 62 -19.35 19.67 15.03
C VAL A 62 -18.45 18.88 15.99
N ARG A 63 -17.40 18.21 15.48
CA ARG A 63 -16.41 17.46 16.28
C ARG A 63 -15.11 18.22 16.45
N ARG A 64 -15.10 19.08 17.46
CA ARG A 64 -13.91 19.82 17.91
C ARG A 64 -13.75 19.73 19.43
N THR A 65 -12.49 19.70 19.85
CA THR A 65 -12.08 20.05 21.21
C THR A 65 -11.84 21.55 21.30
N PRO A 66 -11.69 22.15 22.49
CA PRO A 66 -11.39 23.58 22.62
C PRO A 66 -10.19 24.04 21.77
N ASP A 67 -9.23 23.15 21.56
CA ASP A 67 -7.94 23.49 20.95
C ASP A 67 -7.77 23.00 19.50
N LYS A 68 -8.57 22.04 19.04
CA LYS A 68 -8.43 21.45 17.68
C LYS A 68 -9.66 20.72 17.17
N ASN A 69 -9.78 20.61 15.85
CA ASN A 69 -10.72 19.69 15.20
C ASN A 69 -10.27 18.24 15.40
N VAL A 70 -11.22 17.31 15.49
CA VAL A 70 -10.94 15.91 15.83
C VAL A 70 -11.62 14.97 14.85
N ALA A 71 -10.81 14.37 13.97
CA ALA A 71 -11.24 13.29 13.08
C ALA A 71 -11.01 11.89 13.68
N PHE A 72 -10.02 11.75 14.58
CA PHE A 72 -9.59 10.48 15.15
C PHE A 72 -9.33 10.65 16.65
N TRP A 73 -9.92 9.80 17.48
CA TRP A 73 -9.78 9.86 18.94
C TRP A 73 -9.93 8.47 19.57
N TYR A 74 -9.37 8.29 20.77
CA TYR A 74 -9.50 7.04 21.50
C TYR A 74 -10.72 7.04 22.44
N GLU A 75 -11.46 5.93 22.44
CA GLU A 75 -12.44 5.59 23.46
C GLU A 75 -12.00 4.28 24.12
N GLY A 76 -11.29 4.42 25.25
CA GLY A 76 -10.60 3.29 25.87
C GLY A 76 -9.54 2.71 24.93
N LYS A 77 -9.69 1.45 24.53
CA LYS A 77 -8.76 0.77 23.60
C LYS A 77 -9.14 0.88 22.13
N LYS A 78 -10.28 1.50 21.81
CA LYS A 78 -10.77 1.65 20.44
C LYS A 78 -10.34 2.98 19.86
N LEU A 79 -9.84 2.99 18.63
CA LEU A 79 -9.63 4.22 17.89
C LEU A 79 -10.86 4.50 17.06
N CYS A 80 -11.61 5.52 17.44
CA CYS A 80 -12.81 5.96 16.72
C CYS A 80 -12.42 6.99 15.64
N PHE A 81 -13.18 6.99 14.54
CA PHE A 81 -12.99 7.91 13.44
C PHE A 81 -14.29 8.51 12.94
N HIS A 82 -14.20 9.76 12.46
CA HIS A 82 -15.30 10.55 11.95
C HIS A 82 -14.77 11.52 10.88
N VAL A 83 -15.00 11.20 9.61
CA VAL A 83 -14.40 11.94 8.48
C VAL A 83 -15.46 12.27 7.44
N LEU A 84 -15.53 13.54 7.04
CA LEU A 84 -16.42 14.03 6.00
C LEU A 84 -15.77 13.99 4.62
N PHE A 85 -16.57 13.76 3.60
CA PHE A 85 -16.17 13.75 2.20
C PHE A 85 -17.19 14.52 1.37
N LYS A 86 -16.73 15.22 0.33
CA LYS A 86 -17.61 15.94 -0.59
C LYS A 86 -18.26 15.04 -1.62
N THR A 87 -17.69 13.87 -1.89
CA THR A 87 -18.17 12.91 -2.91
C THR A 87 -18.33 11.52 -2.30
N GLU A 88 -19.26 10.75 -2.89
CA GLU A 88 -19.51 9.36 -2.50
C GLU A 88 -18.29 8.49 -2.77
N ASP A 89 -17.70 8.61 -3.97
CA ASP A 89 -16.53 7.85 -4.38
C ASP A 89 -15.36 7.98 -3.39
N ALA A 90 -15.09 9.19 -2.90
CA ALA A 90 -14.02 9.42 -1.94
C ALA A 90 -14.29 8.72 -0.59
N ALA A 91 -15.54 8.77 -0.13
CA ALA A 91 -15.98 8.08 1.08
C ALA A 91 -15.92 6.56 0.93
N LEU A 92 -16.38 6.01 -0.21
CA LEU A 92 -16.34 4.58 -0.50
C LEU A 92 -14.91 4.07 -0.69
N LEU A 93 -14.01 4.86 -1.27
CA LEU A 93 -12.59 4.50 -1.37
C LEU A 93 -11.91 4.49 0.01
N PHE A 94 -12.22 5.45 0.88
CA PHE A 94 -11.75 5.45 2.27
C PHE A 94 -12.29 4.24 3.04
N GLU A 95 -13.58 3.91 2.88
CA GLU A 95 -14.19 2.71 3.45
C GLU A 95 -13.55 1.42 2.91
N THR A 96 -13.28 1.37 1.60
CA THR A 96 -12.63 0.22 0.98
C THR A 96 -11.24 -0.01 1.58
N ASP A 97 -10.44 1.05 1.75
CA ASP A 97 -9.14 0.97 2.41
C ASP A 97 -9.27 0.47 3.88
N LEU A 98 -10.33 0.89 4.60
CA LEU A 98 -10.62 0.43 5.96
C LEU A 98 -10.98 -1.05 6.02
N ARG A 99 -11.78 -1.54 5.05
CA ARG A 99 -12.24 -2.94 4.99
C ARG A 99 -11.17 -3.91 4.48
N THR A 100 -10.30 -3.45 3.59
CA THR A 100 -9.19 -4.25 3.04
C THR A 100 -7.97 -4.25 3.96
N GLY A 101 -7.80 -3.23 4.79
CA GLY A 101 -6.71 -3.10 5.75
C GLY A 101 -6.48 -4.34 6.62
N PRO A 102 -7.52 -4.92 7.25
CA PRO A 102 -7.44 -6.16 8.02
C PRO A 102 -6.89 -7.37 7.27
N GLN A 103 -7.09 -7.43 5.96
CA GLN A 103 -6.66 -8.55 5.10
C GLN A 103 -5.29 -8.28 4.46
N THR A 104 -4.73 -7.08 4.59
CA THR A 104 -3.50 -6.68 3.91
C THR A 104 -2.30 -6.87 4.82
N LEU A 105 -1.50 -7.91 4.59
CA LEU A 105 -0.30 -8.19 5.38
C LEU A 105 0.72 -7.03 5.24
N GLY A 106 1.20 -6.51 6.37
CA GLY A 106 2.03 -5.31 6.45
C GLY A 106 1.25 -3.99 6.61
N SER A 107 -0.08 -4.04 6.54
CA SER A 107 -0.93 -2.93 7.00
C SER A 107 -0.92 -2.84 8.54
N PRO A 108 -0.88 -1.64 9.14
CA PRO A 108 -1.14 -1.47 10.57
C PRO A 108 -2.53 -1.96 11.00
N LEU A 109 -3.46 -2.10 10.05
CA LEU A 109 -4.81 -2.63 10.29
C LEU A 109 -4.88 -4.16 10.18
N TYR A 110 -3.79 -4.86 9.81
CA TYR A 110 -3.78 -6.31 9.66
C TYR A 110 -4.26 -7.02 10.94
N ASP A 111 -5.14 -8.01 10.77
CA ASP A 111 -5.82 -8.74 11.86
C ASP A 111 -6.59 -7.86 12.86
N GLN A 112 -6.86 -6.59 12.53
CA GLN A 112 -7.67 -5.71 13.38
C GLN A 112 -9.16 -5.87 13.05
N VAL A 113 -10.01 -5.78 14.07
CA VAL A 113 -11.46 -5.67 13.89
C VAL A 113 -11.78 -4.20 13.60
N VAL A 114 -12.29 -3.93 12.40
CA VAL A 114 -12.66 -2.60 11.92
C VAL A 114 -14.16 -2.55 11.71
N GLU A 115 -14.84 -1.67 12.45
CA GLU A 115 -16.23 -1.32 12.21
C GLU A 115 -16.28 -0.03 11.41
N THR A 116 -17.08 0.02 10.35
CA THR A 116 -17.22 1.21 9.51
C THR A 116 -18.65 1.34 8.98
N ARG A 117 -19.10 2.58 8.85
CA ARG A 117 -20.39 2.96 8.30
C ARG A 117 -20.25 4.22 7.47
N VAL A 118 -20.81 4.18 6.27
CA VAL A 118 -20.96 5.34 5.38
C VAL A 118 -22.40 5.84 5.46
N ALA A 119 -22.58 7.16 5.56
CA ALA A 119 -23.89 7.79 5.55
C ALA A 119 -23.85 9.10 4.76
N GLN A 120 -24.92 9.42 4.06
CA GLN A 120 -25.11 10.73 3.45
C GLN A 120 -25.68 11.70 4.50
N ILE A 121 -25.09 12.89 4.60
CA ILE A 121 -25.52 13.93 5.55
C ILE A 121 -25.71 15.27 4.82
N ASN A 122 -26.46 16.17 5.44
CA ASN A 122 -26.61 17.54 4.96
C ASN A 122 -25.32 18.32 5.22
N ALA A 123 -24.93 19.20 4.28
CA ALA A 123 -23.77 20.08 4.50
C ALA A 123 -23.98 20.96 5.73
N VAL A 124 -22.90 21.08 6.49
CA VAL A 124 -22.77 22.06 7.55
C VAL A 124 -22.53 23.42 6.90
N SER A 125 -23.18 24.49 7.39
CA SER A 125 -23.00 25.86 6.89
C SER A 125 -21.61 26.47 7.18
N ALA A 126 -20.70 25.68 7.78
CA ALA A 126 -19.36 26.09 8.15
C ALA A 126 -18.34 25.69 7.07
N GLU A 127 -17.28 26.49 6.93
CA GLU A 127 -16.17 26.17 6.04
C GLU A 127 -15.48 24.86 6.48
N LEU A 128 -15.44 23.88 5.59
CA LEU A 128 -14.84 22.58 5.87
C LEU A 128 -13.31 22.67 5.81
N GLN A 129 -12.65 22.24 6.89
CA GLN A 129 -11.19 22.13 6.94
C GLN A 129 -10.75 20.73 6.55
N ARG A 130 -9.72 20.62 5.70
CA ARG A 130 -9.17 19.33 5.26
C ARG A 130 -8.42 18.64 6.39
N VAL A 131 -8.55 17.32 6.45
CA VAL A 131 -7.67 16.46 7.22
C VAL A 131 -6.39 16.24 6.42
N PHE A 132 -5.25 16.59 7.00
CA PHE A 132 -3.94 16.31 6.45
C PHE A 132 -3.14 15.36 7.32
N TYR A 133 -2.21 14.66 6.69
CA TYR A 133 -1.27 13.78 7.38
C TYR A 133 -0.40 14.57 8.35
N ALA A 134 -0.10 15.84 8.03
CA ALA A 134 0.63 16.74 8.91
C ALA A 134 -0.13 17.08 10.22
N ASP A 135 -1.44 16.82 10.29
CA ASP A 135 -2.23 17.00 11.51
C ASP A 135 -2.04 15.85 12.51
N TYR A 136 -1.39 14.76 12.08
CA TYR A 136 -0.97 13.68 12.95
C TYR A 136 0.24 14.13 13.77
N VAL A 137 0.10 14.12 15.11
CA VAL A 137 1.18 14.44 16.05
C VAL A 137 1.73 13.14 16.63
N PRO A 138 2.91 12.69 16.19
CA PRO A 138 3.49 11.42 16.58
C PRO A 138 3.82 11.31 18.08
N GLU A 139 4.03 12.44 18.78
CA GLU A 139 4.44 12.50 20.19
C GLU A 139 3.26 12.54 21.18
N GLU A 140 2.00 12.54 20.70
CA GLU A 140 0.84 12.41 21.59
C GLU A 140 0.85 11.04 22.30
N SER A 141 0.69 11.05 23.63
CA SER A 141 0.82 9.85 24.49
C SER A 141 -0.08 8.66 24.10
N GLU A 142 -1.20 8.93 23.43
CA GLU A 142 -2.16 7.92 22.98
C GLU A 142 -1.88 7.43 21.55
N SER A 143 -0.83 7.94 20.89
CA SER A 143 -0.52 7.66 19.50
C SER A 143 0.80 6.90 19.37
N PRO A 144 0.81 5.58 19.60
CA PRO A 144 2.02 4.79 19.45
C PRO A 144 2.53 4.89 18.00
N GLN A 145 3.64 5.63 17.83
CA GLN A 145 4.31 5.79 16.54
C GLN A 145 4.63 4.44 15.93
N ASN A 146 4.59 4.38 14.60
CA ASN A 146 5.21 3.30 13.87
C ASN A 146 6.74 3.43 14.01
N THR A 147 7.30 2.99 15.14
CA THR A 147 8.73 2.66 15.18
C THR A 147 8.89 1.45 14.26
N ILE A 148 9.71 1.59 13.23
CA ILE A 148 10.07 0.57 12.23
C ILE A 148 10.81 -0.60 12.93
N SER A 149 10.15 -1.31 13.83
CA SER A 149 10.77 -2.31 14.70
C SER A 149 9.85 -3.48 15.04
N SER A 150 8.72 -3.64 14.33
CA SER A 150 7.78 -4.73 14.62
C SER A 150 7.16 -5.36 13.37
N VAL A 151 7.90 -5.39 12.26
CA VAL A 151 7.81 -6.52 11.34
C VAL A 151 8.57 -7.65 12.04
N SER A 152 7.96 -8.83 12.20
CA SER A 152 8.54 -9.99 12.88
C SER A 152 10.06 -10.10 12.73
N LEU A 153 10.76 -10.12 13.87
CA LEU A 153 12.20 -10.33 14.04
C LEU A 153 12.76 -11.65 13.47
N THR A 154 11.97 -12.39 12.68
CA THR A 154 12.43 -13.58 11.96
C THR A 154 13.15 -13.25 10.65
N THR A 155 12.91 -12.06 10.08
CA THR A 155 13.69 -11.51 8.97
C THR A 155 14.17 -10.13 9.40
N SER A 156 15.44 -10.02 9.80
CA SER A 156 16.06 -8.71 10.03
C SER A 156 16.15 -7.99 8.68
N VAL A 157 15.12 -7.21 8.35
CA VAL A 157 15.12 -6.44 7.13
C VAL A 157 15.97 -5.21 7.38
N SER A 158 17.14 -5.17 6.73
CA SER A 158 18.03 -4.01 6.76
C SER A 158 17.66 -3.06 5.62
N ASP A 159 17.27 -1.85 5.98
CA ASP A 159 17.12 -0.73 5.04
C ASP A 159 18.48 -0.42 4.39
N LEU A 160 18.45 -0.19 3.08
CA LEU A 160 19.60 0.21 2.27
C LEU A 160 19.49 1.67 1.86
N ASP A 161 20.60 2.37 1.97
CA ASP A 161 20.77 3.68 1.35
C ASP A 161 21.01 3.55 -0.15
N THR A 162 20.54 4.53 -0.93
CA THR A 162 20.70 4.54 -2.40
C THR A 162 22.15 4.68 -2.87
N SER A 163 23.09 4.99 -1.98
CA SER A 163 24.54 5.04 -2.24
C SER A 163 25.25 3.69 -2.06
N THR A 164 24.56 2.64 -1.60
CA THR A 164 25.17 1.33 -1.38
C THR A 164 25.37 0.55 -2.67
N ASP A 165 26.46 -0.23 -2.75
CA ASP A 165 26.74 -1.13 -3.86
C ASP A 165 25.60 -2.13 -4.11
N GLU A 166 24.99 -2.65 -3.05
CA GLU A 166 23.86 -3.58 -3.15
C GLU A 166 22.67 -2.91 -3.87
N PHE A 167 22.36 -1.64 -3.54
CA PHE A 167 21.31 -0.90 -4.21
C PHE A 167 21.64 -0.58 -5.68
N GLU A 168 22.88 -0.20 -5.96
CA GLU A 168 23.27 0.21 -7.31
C GLU A 168 23.34 -1.00 -8.26
N TYR A 169 23.93 -2.11 -7.80
CA TYR A 169 24.28 -3.24 -8.65
C TYR A 169 23.33 -4.43 -8.54
N GLN A 170 22.69 -4.64 -7.39
CA GLN A 170 21.84 -5.82 -7.10
C GLN A 170 20.35 -5.48 -6.97
N ARG A 171 19.92 -4.37 -7.55
CA ARG A 171 18.52 -3.95 -7.65
C ARG A 171 17.92 -4.30 -9.01
N ILE A 172 16.66 -4.73 -9.01
CA ILE A 172 15.91 -5.06 -10.23
C ILE A 172 14.86 -4.00 -10.61
N GLU A 173 14.43 -3.16 -9.68
CA GLU A 173 13.41 -2.12 -9.91
C GLU A 173 14.03 -0.80 -10.38
N ARG A 174 13.22 0.15 -10.87
CA ARG A 174 13.66 1.52 -11.26
C ARG A 174 13.94 2.41 -10.06
N LYS A 175 14.84 3.39 -10.23
CA LYS A 175 15.37 4.18 -9.09
C LYS A 175 14.32 5.13 -8.52
N ASN A 176 13.42 5.60 -9.38
CA ASN A 176 12.30 6.44 -9.02
C ASN A 176 11.26 5.77 -8.11
N HIS A 177 11.29 4.44 -7.95
CA HIS A 177 10.45 3.77 -6.94
C HIS A 177 10.97 3.95 -5.51
N PHE A 178 12.22 4.38 -5.35
CA PHE A 178 12.85 4.58 -4.05
C PHE A 178 13.05 6.06 -3.77
N VAL A 179 13.38 6.87 -4.78
CA VAL A 179 13.67 8.29 -4.56
C VAL A 179 12.38 9.13 -4.63
N PRO A 180 12.20 10.16 -3.77
CA PRO A 180 13.12 10.61 -2.72
C PRO A 180 12.82 10.05 -1.32
N TYR A 181 11.71 9.33 -1.12
CA TYR A 181 11.21 9.00 0.22
C TYR A 181 11.13 7.50 0.53
N GLY A 182 11.32 6.64 -0.47
CA GLY A 182 11.38 5.19 -0.30
C GLY A 182 12.79 4.71 0.06
N LYS A 183 12.86 3.57 0.73
CA LYS A 183 14.10 2.84 0.98
C LYS A 183 14.03 1.46 0.34
N ALA A 184 15.17 0.96 -0.08
CA ALA A 184 15.28 -0.44 -0.47
C ALA A 184 15.51 -1.29 0.78
N GLU A 185 15.01 -2.51 0.73
CA GLU A 185 15.24 -3.54 1.71
C GLU A 185 16.27 -4.52 1.17
N SER A 186 17.20 -4.95 2.03
CA SER A 186 18.18 -6.00 1.74
C SER A 186 17.53 -7.37 1.87
N CYS A 187 16.97 -7.86 0.76
CA CYS A 187 16.30 -9.14 0.65
C CYS A 187 17.33 -10.28 0.62
N HIS A 188 17.21 -11.24 1.53
CA HIS A 188 18.06 -12.43 1.53
C HIS A 188 17.47 -13.50 0.60
N LEU A 189 18.28 -14.03 -0.32
CA LEU A 189 17.82 -15.13 -1.17
C LEU A 189 17.71 -16.43 -0.35
N VAL A 190 18.80 -16.86 0.29
CA VAL A 190 18.79 -17.84 1.38
C VAL A 190 18.57 -17.10 2.69
N SER A 191 17.42 -17.32 3.32
CA SER A 191 17.01 -16.56 4.51
C SER A 191 17.93 -16.81 5.72
N ARG A 192 18.01 -15.81 6.62
CA ARG A 192 18.74 -15.96 7.91
C ARG A 192 18.25 -17.14 8.73
N LYS A 193 16.94 -17.43 8.69
CA LYS A 193 16.35 -18.59 9.37
C LYS A 193 16.99 -19.87 8.85
N GLN A 194 17.11 -20.03 7.54
CA GLN A 194 17.73 -21.21 6.93
C GLN A 194 19.22 -21.29 7.23
N SER A 195 19.93 -20.15 7.20
CA SER A 195 21.33 -20.07 7.63
C SER A 195 21.53 -20.49 9.09
N ARG A 196 20.57 -20.18 9.98
CA ARG A 196 20.62 -20.53 11.40
C ARG A 196 20.21 -21.97 11.67
N ASP A 197 19.16 -22.45 11.02
CA ASP A 197 18.55 -23.75 11.28
C ASP A 197 19.36 -24.87 10.57
N HIS A 198 20.00 -24.56 9.44
CA HIS A 198 20.85 -25.48 8.66
C HIS A 198 22.29 -24.96 8.53
N LYS A 199 22.92 -24.61 9.66
CA LYS A 199 24.23 -23.94 9.69
C LYS A 199 25.31 -24.58 8.83
N ARG A 200 25.37 -25.92 8.77
CA ARG A 200 26.40 -26.64 8.01
C ARG A 200 26.34 -26.32 6.51
N GLU A 201 25.15 -26.08 5.99
CA GLU A 201 24.92 -25.88 4.56
C GLU A 201 24.87 -24.39 4.20
N PHE A 202 24.14 -23.60 5.00
CA PHE A 202 23.76 -22.23 4.60
C PHE A 202 24.42 -21.10 5.39
N ALA A 203 25.12 -21.37 6.50
CA ALA A 203 25.71 -20.28 7.31
C ALA A 203 26.71 -19.42 6.52
N LYS A 204 27.41 -20.00 5.54
CA LYS A 204 28.35 -19.28 4.68
C LYS A 204 27.70 -18.15 3.86
N TYR A 205 26.40 -18.25 3.59
CA TYR A 205 25.65 -17.24 2.82
C TYR A 205 25.03 -16.14 3.70
N ASP A 206 25.04 -16.29 5.03
CA ASP A 206 24.32 -15.38 5.93
C ASP A 206 24.85 -13.95 5.86
N ARG A 207 26.13 -13.76 5.58
CA ARG A 207 26.78 -12.44 5.43
C ARG A 207 27.34 -12.20 4.03
N ASP A 208 27.02 -13.07 3.09
CA ASP A 208 27.51 -12.97 1.72
C ASP A 208 26.70 -11.91 0.95
N PRO A 209 27.32 -10.86 0.39
CA PRO A 209 26.60 -9.86 -0.41
C PRO A 209 25.97 -10.46 -1.66
N ASN A 210 26.49 -11.57 -2.20
CA ASN A 210 25.92 -12.27 -3.36
C ASN A 210 24.66 -13.07 -2.98
N ASN A 211 24.32 -13.16 -1.69
CA ASN A 211 23.05 -13.72 -1.20
C ASN A 211 21.99 -12.61 -1.00
N ARG A 212 22.09 -11.50 -1.73
CA ARG A 212 21.22 -10.32 -1.55
C ARG A 212 20.62 -9.78 -2.83
N LEU A 213 19.43 -9.19 -2.68
CA LEU A 213 18.81 -8.29 -3.65
C LEU A 213 18.34 -7.04 -2.93
N ALA A 214 18.54 -5.89 -3.57
CA ALA A 214 17.91 -4.65 -3.14
C ALA A 214 16.52 -4.53 -3.77
N LEU A 215 15.47 -4.64 -2.94
CA LEU A 215 14.06 -4.64 -3.37
C LEU A 215 13.27 -3.55 -2.63
N SER A 216 12.24 -3.00 -3.25
CA SER A 216 11.25 -2.19 -2.56
C SER A 216 10.47 -3.05 -1.56
N ARG A 217 9.86 -2.42 -0.56
CA ARG A 217 8.99 -3.12 0.41
C ARG A 217 7.92 -3.97 -0.28
N ASP A 218 7.30 -3.41 -1.32
CA ASP A 218 6.29 -4.08 -2.11
C ASP A 218 6.85 -5.31 -2.82
N MET A 219 7.96 -5.14 -3.55
CA MET A 219 8.56 -6.23 -4.33
C MET A 219 9.11 -7.34 -3.43
N HIS A 220 9.76 -6.97 -2.33
CA HIS A 220 10.21 -7.92 -1.32
C HIS A 220 9.03 -8.67 -0.70
N GLY A 221 7.94 -7.96 -0.39
CA GLY A 221 6.72 -8.54 0.13
C GLY A 221 6.05 -9.53 -0.83
N TRP A 222 6.06 -9.26 -2.13
CA TRP A 222 5.55 -10.18 -3.15
C TRP A 222 6.47 -11.37 -3.42
N TYR A 223 7.78 -11.17 -3.27
CA TYR A 223 8.78 -12.21 -3.50
C TYR A 223 8.88 -13.18 -2.32
N ASP A 224 8.72 -12.71 -1.09
CA ASP A 224 8.74 -13.54 0.11
C ASP A 224 7.35 -14.03 0.52
N GLY A 225 6.28 -13.56 -0.12
CA GLY A 225 4.91 -13.77 0.38
C GLY A 225 4.72 -13.18 1.78
N MET A 226 5.30 -12.01 2.04
CA MET A 226 5.09 -11.22 3.27
C MET A 226 4.01 -10.15 3.10
N SER A 227 3.46 -9.96 1.91
CA SER A 227 2.35 -9.02 1.68
C SER A 227 1.02 -9.71 1.40
N ILE A 228 1.03 -11.04 1.26
CA ILE A 228 -0.06 -11.90 0.80
C ILE A 228 0.25 -13.35 1.24
N GLU A 229 -0.71 -14.28 1.14
CA GLU A 229 -0.61 -15.64 1.68
C GLU A 229 0.49 -16.51 1.04
N PHE A 230 0.92 -16.20 -0.18
CA PHE A 230 1.99 -16.92 -0.90
C PHE A 230 2.78 -15.96 -1.82
N PRO A 231 4.02 -16.29 -2.22
CA PRO A 231 4.79 -15.44 -3.14
C PRO A 231 4.08 -15.29 -4.51
N ILE A 232 3.81 -14.08 -4.99
CA ILE A 232 3.26 -13.86 -6.36
C ILE A 232 4.34 -13.52 -7.38
N VAL A 233 5.53 -13.16 -6.90
CA VAL A 233 6.73 -12.99 -7.72
C VAL A 233 7.66 -14.14 -7.39
N ASN A 234 8.29 -14.71 -8.43
CA ASN A 234 9.41 -15.62 -8.26
C ASN A 234 10.52 -15.25 -9.26
N MET A 235 11.76 -15.65 -8.98
CA MET A 235 12.92 -15.23 -9.77
C MET A 235 13.88 -16.39 -10.03
N LEU A 236 14.36 -16.50 -11.27
CA LEU A 236 15.37 -17.48 -11.66
C LEU A 236 16.61 -16.79 -12.24
N PRO A 237 17.83 -17.29 -11.96
CA PRO A 237 19.01 -16.80 -12.62
C PRO A 237 19.06 -17.33 -14.06
N GLY A 238 19.43 -16.45 -14.97
CA GLY A 238 19.64 -16.73 -16.38
C GLY A 238 21.11 -16.85 -16.76
N SER A 239 21.44 -16.33 -17.95
CA SER A 239 22.81 -16.29 -18.44
C SER A 239 23.72 -15.39 -17.58
N VAL A 240 25.01 -15.75 -17.52
CA VAL A 240 26.05 -14.98 -16.83
C VAL A 240 27.05 -14.50 -17.87
N ASP A 241 27.38 -13.21 -17.85
CA ASP A 241 28.40 -12.66 -18.74
C ASP A 241 29.76 -13.32 -18.45
N LYS A 242 30.49 -13.66 -19.52
CA LYS A 242 31.81 -14.30 -19.41
C LYS A 242 32.84 -13.41 -18.73
N ASN A 243 32.77 -12.10 -18.99
CA ASN A 243 33.70 -11.10 -18.49
C ASN A 243 33.02 -10.19 -17.47
N SER A 244 33.81 -9.58 -16.60
CA SER A 244 33.31 -8.54 -15.71
C SER A 244 32.81 -7.35 -16.52
N SER A 245 31.60 -6.89 -16.20
CA SER A 245 30.92 -5.81 -16.92
C SER A 245 31.10 -4.47 -16.20
N ILE A 246 31.19 -4.48 -14.86
CA ILE A 246 31.39 -3.28 -14.03
C ILE A 246 32.38 -3.61 -12.92
N GLY A 247 33.58 -3.04 -12.99
CA GLY A 247 34.66 -3.36 -12.04
C GLY A 247 34.97 -4.86 -12.04
N ASN A 248 34.93 -5.49 -10.87
CA ASN A 248 35.04 -6.96 -10.69
C ASN A 248 33.70 -7.70 -10.79
N ARG A 249 32.57 -7.01 -11.02
CA ARG A 249 31.23 -7.61 -11.03
C ARG A 249 30.87 -8.11 -12.43
N ARG A 250 30.28 -9.30 -12.49
CA ARG A 250 29.73 -9.90 -13.71
C ARG A 250 28.22 -9.68 -13.75
N LYS A 251 27.69 -9.42 -14.94
CA LYS A 251 26.25 -9.32 -15.16
C LYS A 251 25.62 -10.71 -15.10
N VAL A 252 24.52 -10.82 -14.35
CA VAL A 252 23.68 -12.00 -14.27
C VAL A 252 22.28 -11.61 -14.72
N GLU A 253 21.78 -12.29 -15.75
CA GLU A 253 20.38 -12.17 -16.16
C GLU A 253 19.46 -12.75 -15.09
N VAL A 254 18.31 -12.11 -14.88
CA VAL A 254 17.31 -12.55 -13.91
C VAL A 254 15.96 -12.63 -14.62
N PHE A 255 15.34 -13.79 -14.60
CA PHE A 255 13.97 -14.01 -15.06
C PHE A 255 13.02 -13.76 -13.90
N VAL A 256 12.22 -12.69 -14.00
CA VAL A 256 11.18 -12.34 -13.03
C VAL A 256 9.86 -12.92 -13.53
N LYS A 257 9.34 -13.89 -12.80
CA LYS A 257 8.09 -14.60 -13.07
C LYS A 257 6.98 -14.09 -12.14
N VAL A 258 5.80 -13.84 -12.68
CA VAL A 258 4.59 -13.58 -11.90
C VAL A 258 3.66 -14.80 -11.89
N VAL A 259 2.80 -14.90 -10.87
CA VAL A 259 1.89 -16.04 -10.75
C VAL A 259 0.78 -16.05 -11.81
N ASP A 260 0.26 -14.87 -12.17
CA ASP A 260 -0.84 -14.72 -13.14
C ASP A 260 -0.78 -13.39 -13.89
N ALA A 261 -1.68 -13.25 -14.87
CA ALA A 261 -1.75 -12.08 -15.74
C ALA A 261 -2.12 -10.78 -14.99
N GLN A 262 -2.85 -10.84 -13.87
CA GLN A 262 -3.27 -9.66 -13.11
C GLN A 262 -2.08 -9.02 -12.38
N CYS A 263 -1.06 -9.81 -12.08
CA CYS A 263 0.17 -9.36 -11.44
C CYS A 263 1.14 -8.65 -12.41
N THR A 264 0.98 -8.84 -13.73
CA THR A 264 1.95 -8.41 -14.74
C THR A 264 2.24 -6.92 -14.68
N ASP A 265 1.23 -6.05 -14.90
CA ASP A 265 1.41 -4.60 -14.88
C ASP A 265 1.95 -4.11 -13.54
N ARG A 266 1.48 -4.69 -12.43
CA ARG A 266 1.89 -4.34 -11.08
C ARG A 266 3.38 -4.60 -10.85
N VAL A 267 3.91 -5.73 -11.33
CA VAL A 267 5.30 -6.14 -11.10
C VAL A 267 6.22 -5.60 -12.18
N PHE A 268 5.86 -5.77 -13.45
CA PHE A 268 6.73 -5.50 -14.59
C PHE A 268 6.94 -4.01 -14.86
N SER A 269 5.95 -3.15 -14.57
CA SER A 269 6.13 -1.69 -14.69
C SER A 269 7.23 -1.15 -13.77
N ARG A 270 7.56 -1.86 -12.69
CA ARG A 270 8.59 -1.49 -11.72
C ARG A 270 10.01 -1.85 -12.15
N LEU A 271 10.17 -2.80 -13.07
CA LEU A 271 11.50 -3.30 -13.46
C LEU A 271 12.34 -2.21 -14.13
N LYS A 272 13.64 -2.23 -13.83
CA LYS A 272 14.60 -1.21 -14.27
C LYS A 272 14.77 -1.15 -15.78
N GLU A 273 15.34 -0.04 -16.23
CA GLU A 273 15.70 0.14 -17.63
C GLU A 273 16.63 -0.99 -18.12
N GLY A 274 16.43 -1.41 -19.37
CA GLY A 274 17.09 -2.59 -19.95
C GLY A 274 16.41 -3.92 -19.65
N SER A 275 15.29 -3.93 -18.91
CA SER A 275 14.45 -5.12 -18.78
C SER A 275 13.66 -5.39 -20.07
N THR A 276 13.50 -6.65 -20.46
CA THR A 276 12.89 -7.06 -21.73
C THR A 276 11.82 -8.14 -21.53
N LYS A 277 10.84 -8.18 -22.44
CA LYS A 277 9.82 -9.25 -22.43
C LYS A 277 10.43 -10.57 -22.91
N THR A 278 9.84 -11.67 -22.46
CA THR A 278 10.12 -13.01 -22.99
C THR A 278 8.95 -13.50 -23.83
N ASP A 279 9.07 -14.68 -24.42
CA ASP A 279 7.96 -15.33 -25.13
C ASP A 279 6.83 -15.77 -24.18
N ASP A 280 7.14 -15.96 -22.89
CA ASP A 280 6.15 -16.17 -21.84
C ASP A 280 5.66 -14.81 -21.32
N PRO A 281 4.36 -14.47 -21.46
CA PRO A 281 3.81 -13.20 -20.99
C PRO A 281 3.87 -13.03 -19.46
N LEU A 282 4.09 -14.11 -18.71
CA LEU A 282 4.24 -14.09 -17.25
C LEU A 282 5.69 -13.98 -16.81
N VAL A 283 6.63 -13.81 -17.75
CA VAL A 283 8.06 -13.71 -17.45
C VAL A 283 8.69 -12.52 -18.17
N MET A 284 9.44 -11.71 -17.41
CA MET A 284 10.33 -10.68 -17.95
C MET A 284 11.77 -10.92 -17.55
N LYS A 285 12.69 -10.53 -18.43
CA LYS A 285 14.13 -10.53 -18.18
C LYS A 285 14.57 -9.18 -17.63
N THR A 286 15.39 -9.21 -16.59
CA THR A 286 16.17 -8.08 -16.09
C THR A 286 17.58 -8.57 -15.79
N PHE A 287 18.37 -7.81 -15.04
CA PHE A 287 19.74 -8.21 -14.71
C PHE A 287 20.20 -7.60 -13.40
N VAL A 288 21.26 -8.16 -12.82
CA VAL A 288 22.04 -7.58 -11.72
C VAL A 288 23.53 -7.69 -12.02
N HIS A 289 24.36 -7.02 -11.25
CA HIS A 289 25.81 -7.19 -11.28
C HIS A 289 26.29 -7.67 -9.91
N VAL A 290 27.00 -8.78 -9.88
CA VAL A 290 27.47 -9.43 -8.64
C VAL A 290 28.93 -9.83 -8.78
N GLU A 291 29.65 -9.89 -7.66
CA GLU A 291 31.07 -10.27 -7.63
C GLU A 291 31.23 -11.78 -7.81
N ASP A 292 30.35 -12.57 -7.19
CA ASP A 292 30.29 -14.03 -7.31
C ASP A 292 28.93 -14.50 -7.87
N PRO A 293 28.81 -14.58 -9.21
CA PRO A 293 27.66 -15.17 -9.88
C PRO A 293 27.34 -16.61 -9.49
N GLU A 294 28.33 -17.42 -9.10
CA GLU A 294 28.06 -18.83 -8.76
C GLU A 294 27.25 -18.90 -7.47
N THR A 295 27.70 -18.16 -6.45
CA THR A 295 26.98 -18.02 -5.19
C THR A 295 25.62 -17.35 -5.39
N PHE A 296 25.54 -16.27 -6.16
CA PHE A 296 24.27 -15.60 -6.43
C PHE A 296 23.27 -16.52 -7.14
N CYS A 297 23.69 -17.20 -8.21
CA CYS A 297 22.82 -18.12 -8.95
C CYS A 297 22.37 -19.28 -8.07
N PHE A 298 23.25 -19.83 -7.23
CA PHE A 298 22.88 -20.87 -6.28
C PHE A 298 21.80 -20.39 -5.32
N CYS A 299 22.02 -19.24 -4.67
CA CYS A 299 21.09 -18.71 -3.68
C CYS A 299 19.73 -18.35 -4.31
N MET A 300 19.73 -17.80 -5.53
CA MET A 300 18.50 -17.46 -6.25
C MET A 300 17.71 -18.72 -6.66
N ARG A 301 18.38 -19.78 -7.13
CA ARG A 301 17.71 -21.07 -7.40
C ARG A 301 17.12 -21.69 -6.15
N TRP A 302 17.87 -21.66 -5.05
CA TRP A 302 17.36 -22.14 -3.76
C TRP A 302 16.07 -21.39 -3.37
N LYS A 303 16.07 -20.05 -3.49
CA LYS A 303 14.90 -19.23 -3.18
C LYS A 303 13.74 -19.51 -4.12
N TYR A 304 14.03 -19.73 -5.40
CA TYR A 304 13.03 -20.12 -6.38
C TYR A 304 12.30 -21.39 -5.97
N ASP A 305 13.05 -22.43 -5.61
CA ASP A 305 12.49 -23.73 -5.22
C ASP A 305 11.70 -23.64 -3.91
N ASP A 306 12.15 -22.83 -2.94
CA ASP A 306 11.42 -22.56 -1.69
C ASP A 306 10.08 -21.84 -1.96
N ASN A 307 10.11 -20.80 -2.80
CA ASN A 307 8.92 -20.07 -3.19
C ASN A 307 7.94 -20.91 -4.02
N ASP A 308 8.45 -21.74 -4.95
CA ASP A 308 7.65 -22.63 -5.78
C ASP A 308 6.93 -23.69 -4.93
N LYS A 309 7.59 -24.26 -3.92
CA LYS A 309 6.95 -25.15 -2.93
C LYS A 309 5.83 -24.44 -2.17
N ARG A 310 6.05 -23.20 -1.73
CA ARG A 310 5.03 -22.41 -1.02
C ARG A 310 3.84 -22.06 -1.91
N GLN A 311 4.09 -21.72 -3.17
CA GLN A 311 3.04 -21.48 -4.17
C GLN A 311 2.21 -22.75 -4.41
N ARG A 312 2.86 -23.90 -4.69
CA ARG A 312 2.14 -25.17 -4.88
C ARG A 312 1.33 -25.56 -3.66
N SER A 313 1.94 -25.49 -2.48
CA SER A 313 1.24 -25.79 -1.23
C SER A 313 -0.01 -24.94 -1.04
N PHE A 314 0.00 -23.68 -1.51
CA PHE A 314 -1.17 -22.82 -1.44
C PHE A 314 -2.27 -23.27 -2.41
N PHE A 315 -1.94 -23.51 -3.68
CA PHE A 315 -2.91 -23.95 -4.68
C PHE A 315 -3.46 -25.36 -4.42
N ASP A 316 -2.66 -26.25 -3.83
CA ASP A 316 -3.07 -27.60 -3.45
C ASP A 316 -4.03 -27.59 -2.23
N MET A 317 -4.07 -26.50 -1.44
CA MET A 317 -5.01 -26.34 -0.33
C MET A 317 -6.43 -25.93 -0.76
N THR A 318 -6.67 -25.71 -2.06
CA THR A 318 -8.03 -25.44 -2.57
C THR A 318 -8.89 -26.71 -2.42
N PRO A 319 -10.01 -26.70 -1.65
CA PRO A 319 -10.81 -27.89 -1.48
C PRO A 319 -11.44 -28.32 -2.80
N ALA A 320 -11.50 -29.63 -3.05
CA ALA A 320 -12.50 -30.20 -3.91
C ALA A 320 -13.87 -29.81 -3.35
N VAL A 321 -14.54 -28.87 -3.99
CA VAL A 321 -15.96 -28.60 -3.75
C VAL A 321 -16.72 -29.46 -4.74
N ASP A 322 -17.27 -30.57 -4.25
CA ASP A 322 -18.45 -31.24 -4.82
C ASP A 322 -19.71 -30.46 -4.43
#